data_AF-A0A3M1K555-F1
#
_entry.id   AF-A0A3M1K555-F1
#
_cell.length_a   1.000
_cell.length_b   1.000
_cell.length_c   1.000
_cell.angle_alpha   90.00
_cell.angle_beta   90.00
_cell.angle_gamma   90.00
#
_symmetry.space_group_name_H-M   'P 1'
#
loop_
_entity.id
_entity.type
_entity.pdbx_description
1 polymer ?
#
loop_
_entity_poly.entity_id
_entity_poly.type
_entity_poly.pdbx_seq_one_letter_code
_entity_poly.pdbx_strand_id
1 'polypeptide(L)'
;KHVGAQTVLDWTSANTPLPLFAFWDFAVGPGKAVGGLVLFGKEQGVLAGRLADLILHGAQPSTLAPITAKNGRYLYSQNELKRWKLEVPTFIRYQSDFIN
;
A
#
# COMPACT_ATOMS: atom_id res chain seq x y z
N LYS A 1 17.13 17.19 9.74
CA LYS A 1 17.57 16.29 8.64
C LYS A 1 16.47 15.24 8.47
N HIS A 2 15.98 14.98 7.24
CA HIS A 2 15.00 13.92 6.99
C HIS A 2 15.71 12.67 6.42
N VAL A 3 15.14 11.49 6.63
CA VAL A 3 15.59 10.22 6.03
C VAL A 3 14.53 9.79 5.01
N GLY A 4 14.96 9.32 3.84
CA GLY A 4 14.04 8.89 2.78
C GLY A 4 13.27 7.64 3.18
N ALA A 5 12.00 7.55 2.76
CA ALA A 5 11.14 6.40 3.08
C ALA A 5 11.75 5.08 2.62
N GLN A 6 12.34 5.05 1.41
CA GLN A 6 12.98 3.84 0.86
C GLN A 6 14.14 3.36 1.76
N THR A 7 14.96 4.28 2.27
CA THR A 7 16.04 3.95 3.20
C THR A 7 15.52 3.30 4.47
N VAL A 8 14.41 3.80 5.03
CA VAL A 8 13.80 3.22 6.22
C VAL A 8 13.22 1.83 5.92
N LEU A 9 12.49 1.68 4.81
CA LEU A 9 11.88 0.41 4.41
C LEU A 9 12.93 -0.69 4.22
N ASP A 10 14.00 -0.38 3.48
CA ASP A 10 15.10 -1.33 3.21
C ASP A 10 15.83 -1.70 4.50
N TRP A 11 16.15 -0.69 5.31
CA TRP A 11 16.83 -0.92 6.59
C TRP A 11 15.96 -1.78 7.53
N THR A 12 14.66 -1.51 7.64
CA THR A 12 13.77 -2.30 8.50
C THR A 12 13.63 -3.74 7.99
N SER A 13 13.47 -3.97 6.69
CA SER A 13 13.38 -5.34 6.13
C SER A 13 14.68 -6.12 6.29
N ALA A 14 15.84 -5.45 6.23
CA ALA A 14 17.14 -6.09 6.40
C ALA A 14 17.46 -6.44 7.86
N ASN A 15 16.94 -5.68 8.83
CA ASN A 15 17.33 -5.78 10.24
C ASN A 15 16.24 -6.38 11.15
N THR A 16 15.02 -6.58 10.66
CA THR A 16 13.96 -7.25 11.41
C THR A 16 14.22 -8.76 11.52
N PRO A 17 14.01 -9.38 12.69
CA PRO A 17 14.08 -10.83 12.83
C PRO A 17 12.81 -11.54 12.33
N LEU A 18 11.76 -10.79 11.99
CA LEU A 18 10.43 -11.31 11.67
C LEU A 18 9.86 -10.70 10.37
N PRO A 19 8.99 -11.43 9.65
CA PRO A 19 8.34 -10.94 8.46
C PRO A 19 7.50 -9.70 8.77
N LEU A 20 7.66 -8.66 7.94
CA LEU A 20 6.90 -7.42 8.06
C LEU A 20 5.59 -7.50 7.28
N PHE A 21 4.56 -6.85 7.80
CA PHE A 21 3.30 -6.61 7.12
C PHE A 21 3.04 -5.10 7.04
N ALA A 22 2.49 -4.66 5.92
CA ALA A 22 2.30 -3.24 5.63
C ALA A 22 0.82 -2.86 5.54
N PHE A 23 0.57 -1.56 5.70
CA PHE A 23 -0.74 -0.93 5.48
C PHE A 23 -0.83 -0.16 4.15
N TRP A 24 0.29 0.04 3.46
CA TRP A 24 0.38 0.77 2.19
C TRP A 24 1.07 -0.06 1.12
N ASP A 25 0.55 0.01 -0.10
CA ASP A 25 1.02 -0.74 -1.27
C ASP A 25 2.52 -0.54 -1.55
N PHE A 26 3.02 0.68 -1.50
CA PHE A 26 4.44 1.00 -1.79
C PHE A 26 5.45 0.40 -0.80
N ALA A 27 4.98 -0.07 0.37
CA ALA A 27 5.80 -0.71 1.39
C ALA A 27 5.83 -2.25 1.25
N VAL A 28 5.12 -2.82 0.27
CA VAL A 28 5.18 -4.25 -0.09
C VAL A 28 6.11 -4.43 -1.29
N GLY A 29 6.95 -5.45 -1.27
CA GLY A 29 7.87 -5.75 -2.38
C GLY A 29 9.19 -6.39 -1.93
N PRO A 30 10.09 -6.72 -2.88
CA PRO A 30 11.41 -7.26 -2.60
C PRO A 30 12.21 -6.32 -1.69
N GLY A 31 12.79 -6.86 -0.62
CA GLY A 31 13.52 -6.04 0.36
C GLY A 31 12.63 -5.13 1.20
N LYS A 32 11.30 -5.37 1.23
CA LYS A 32 10.32 -4.62 2.02
C LYS A 32 9.44 -5.58 2.83
N ALA A 33 8.17 -5.23 3.05
CA ALA A 33 7.20 -6.09 3.72
C ALA A 33 6.72 -7.25 2.83
N VAL A 34 6.35 -8.35 3.48
CA VAL A 34 5.81 -9.56 2.84
C VAL A 34 4.47 -9.27 2.18
N GLY A 35 3.62 -8.46 2.83
CA GLY A 35 2.30 -8.14 2.33
C GLY A 35 1.39 -7.55 3.39
N GLY A 36 0.08 -7.60 3.16
CA GLY A 36 -0.92 -7.12 4.11
C GLY A 36 -2.24 -6.80 3.45
N LEU A 37 -3.18 -6.29 4.26
CA LEU A 37 -4.37 -5.62 3.77
C LEU A 37 -4.02 -4.13 3.59
N VAL A 38 -3.75 -3.72 2.36
CA VAL A 38 -3.11 -2.43 2.06
C VAL A 38 -4.05 -1.43 1.39
N LEU A 39 -3.77 -0.16 1.63
CA LEU A 39 -4.31 0.96 0.87
C LEU A 39 -3.44 1.25 -0.36
N PHE A 40 -4.09 1.63 -1.46
CA PHE A 40 -3.41 1.96 -2.71
C PHE A 40 -3.35 3.47 -2.91
N GLY A 41 -2.14 4.03 -2.86
CA GLY A 41 -1.94 5.47 -3.02
C GLY A 41 -2.46 6.01 -4.36
N LYS A 42 -2.40 5.19 -5.42
CA LYS A 42 -2.91 5.55 -6.75
C LYS A 42 -4.41 5.87 -6.74
N GLU A 43 -5.21 5.10 -6.02
CA GLU A 43 -6.66 5.32 -5.96
C GLU A 43 -6.99 6.62 -5.26
N GLN A 44 -6.27 6.93 -4.18
CA GLN A 44 -6.37 8.22 -3.48
C GLN A 44 -6.00 9.38 -4.39
N GLY A 45 -4.91 9.23 -5.17
CA GLY A 45 -4.48 10.24 -6.14
C GLY A 45 -5.53 10.50 -7.23
N VAL A 46 -6.18 9.45 -7.75
CA VAL A 46 -7.27 9.59 -8.73
C VAL A 46 -8.47 10.33 -8.13
N LEU A 47 -8.86 10.00 -6.90
CA LEU A 47 -9.96 10.67 -6.20
C LEU A 47 -9.64 12.14 -5.92
N ALA A 48 -8.42 12.44 -5.46
CA ALA A 48 -7.95 13.79 -5.26
C ALA A 48 -7.95 14.60 -6.56
N GLY A 49 -7.51 13.99 -7.67
CA GLY A 49 -7.55 14.60 -9.00
C GLY A 49 -8.97 14.95 -9.43
N ARG A 50 -9.96 14.08 -9.17
CA ARG A 50 -11.38 14.36 -9.46
C ARG A 50 -11.94 15.51 -8.62
N LEU A 51 -11.58 15.59 -7.34
CA LEU A 51 -11.99 16.71 -6.49
C LEU A 51 -11.36 18.02 -6.97
N ALA A 52 -10.08 17.99 -7.37
CA ALA A 52 -9.41 19.15 -7.94
C ALA A 52 -10.08 19.61 -9.24
N ASP A 53 -10.46 18.68 -10.12
CA ASP A 53 -11.18 18.97 -11.36
C ASP A 53 -12.52 19.69 -11.09
N LEU A 54 -13.31 19.24 -10.11
CA LEU A 54 -14.54 19.92 -9.71
C LEU A 54 -14.30 21.35 -9.23
N ILE A 55 -13.25 21.57 -8.43
CA ILE A 55 -12.89 22.91 -7.93
C ILE A 55 -12.49 23.82 -9.10
N LEU A 56 -11.70 23.30 -10.05
CA LEU A 56 -11.31 24.06 -11.24
C LEU A 56 -12.52 24.46 -12.11
N HIS A 57 -13.60 23.67 -12.08
CA HIS A 57 -14.87 23.98 -12.73
C HIS A 57 -15.85 24.79 -11.86
N GLY A 58 -15.41 25.33 -10.72
CA GLY A 58 -16.17 26.31 -9.92
C GLY A 58 -16.87 25.75 -8.68
N ALA A 59 -16.69 24.46 -8.33
CA ALA A 59 -17.19 23.94 -7.06
C ALA A 59 -16.44 24.58 -5.88
N GLN A 60 -17.18 25.01 -4.85
CA GLN A 60 -16.57 25.55 -3.63
C GLN A 60 -15.98 24.41 -2.77
N PRO A 61 -14.71 24.47 -2.35
CA PRO A 61 -14.08 23.41 -1.55
C PRO A 61 -14.87 23.05 -0.28
N SER A 62 -15.48 24.04 0.37
CA SER A 62 -16.29 23.84 1.58
C SER A 62 -17.57 23.04 1.36
N THR A 63 -18.02 22.89 0.11
CA THR A 63 -19.21 22.10 -0.26
C THR A 63 -18.88 20.65 -0.64
N LEU A 64 -17.59 20.33 -0.81
CA LEU A 64 -17.15 18.99 -1.19
C LEU A 64 -16.85 18.17 0.07
N ALA A 65 -17.61 17.09 0.28
CA ALA A 65 -17.35 16.18 1.38
C ALA A 65 -16.02 15.42 1.17
N PRO A 66 -15.25 15.17 2.23
CA PRO A 66 -14.08 14.29 2.14
C PRO A 66 -14.47 12.90 1.63
N ILE A 67 -13.76 12.42 0.61
CA ILE A 67 -13.92 11.05 0.13
C ILE A 67 -12.95 10.17 0.90
N THR A 68 -13.47 9.19 1.63
CA THR A 68 -12.65 8.14 2.25
C THR A 68 -12.51 6.97 1.27
N ALA A 69 -11.30 6.40 1.18
CA ALA A 69 -11.13 5.19 0.38
C ALA A 69 -11.93 4.04 0.98
N LYS A 70 -12.44 3.19 0.09
CA LYS A 70 -13.00 1.90 0.46
C LYS A 70 -11.90 0.92 0.86
N ASN A 71 -12.32 -0.19 1.47
CA ASN A 71 -11.53 -1.29 2.02
C ASN A 71 -10.18 -1.51 1.31
N GLY A 72 -9.13 -1.76 2.10
CA GLY A 72 -7.86 -2.22 1.57
C GLY A 72 -7.99 -3.53 0.79
N ARG A 73 -6.95 -3.87 0.02
CA ARG A 73 -6.87 -5.15 -0.70
C ARG A 73 -5.69 -5.95 -0.20
N TYR A 74 -5.80 -7.26 -0.26
CA TYR A 74 -4.70 -8.14 0.05
C TYR A 74 -3.63 -8.02 -1.03
N LEU A 75 -2.40 -7.69 -0.64
CA LEU A 75 -1.25 -7.59 -1.53
C LEU A 75 -0.06 -8.32 -0.89
N TYR A 76 0.64 -9.14 -1.67
CA TYR A 76 1.81 -9.88 -1.19
C TYR A 76 2.96 -9.88 -2.21
N SER A 77 4.20 -9.78 -1.73
CA SER A 77 5.41 -9.98 -2.53
C SER A 77 5.78 -11.47 -2.59
N GLN A 78 5.93 -11.99 -3.80
CA GLN A 78 6.36 -13.36 -4.05
C GLN A 78 7.80 -13.57 -3.57
N ASN A 79 8.67 -12.58 -3.74
CA ASN A 79 10.06 -12.63 -3.29
C ASN A 79 10.15 -12.75 -1.76
N GLU A 80 9.38 -11.94 -1.03
CA GLU A 80 9.39 -11.97 0.43
C GLU A 80 8.66 -13.19 0.99
N LEU A 81 7.54 -13.63 0.40
CA LEU A 81 6.91 -14.90 0.77
C LEU A 81 7.90 -16.07 0.68
N LYS A 82 8.69 -16.12 -0.40
CA LYS A 82 9.75 -17.12 -0.59
C LYS A 82 10.88 -16.97 0.43
N ARG A 83 11.38 -15.75 0.66
CA ARG A 83 12.44 -15.46 1.66
C ARG A 83 12.05 -15.95 3.05
N TRP A 84 10.81 -15.72 3.45
CA TRP A 84 10.29 -16.06 4.78
C TRP A 84 9.65 -17.45 4.86
N LYS A 85 9.61 -18.21 3.75
CA LYS A 85 8.98 -19.54 3.66
C LYS A 85 7.53 -19.54 4.13
N LEU A 86 6.78 -18.51 3.71
CA LEU A 86 5.38 -18.31 4.06
C LEU A 86 4.47 -18.69 2.90
N GLU A 87 3.32 -19.26 3.25
CA GLU A 87 2.23 -19.52 2.32
C GLU A 87 1.01 -18.69 2.72
N VAL A 88 0.42 -17.99 1.74
CA VAL A 88 -0.84 -17.27 1.95
C VAL A 88 -1.97 -18.30 1.99
N PRO A 89 -2.76 -18.39 3.09
CA PRO A 89 -3.88 -19.32 3.18
C PRO A 89 -4.85 -19.16 2.02
N THR A 90 -5.40 -20.27 1.53
CA THR A 90 -6.22 -20.32 0.31
C THR A 90 -7.38 -19.33 0.33
N PHE A 91 -8.05 -19.17 1.47
CA PHE A 91 -9.19 -18.25 1.62
C PHE A 91 -8.82 -16.76 1.45
N ILE A 92 -7.57 -16.37 1.75
CA ILE A 92 -7.04 -15.02 1.47
C ILE A 92 -6.48 -14.97 0.05
N ARG A 93 -5.76 -16.02 -0.38
CA ARG A 93 -5.06 -16.09 -1.66
C ARG A 93 -5.95 -15.80 -2.87
N TYR A 94 -7.21 -16.24 -2.86
CA TYR A 94 -8.16 -15.96 -3.95
C TYR A 94 -8.57 -14.48 -4.08
N GLN A 95 -8.33 -13.69 -3.04
CA GLN A 95 -8.64 -12.25 -2.98
C GLN A 95 -7.36 -11.39 -3.01
N SER A 96 -6.20 -12.02 -3.22
CA SER A 96 -4.90 -11.37 -3.15
C SER A 96 -4.34 -11.02 -4.52
N ASP A 97 -3.80 -9.81 -4.60
CA ASP A 97 -2.85 -9.43 -5.64
C ASP A 97 -1.44 -9.89 -5.25
N PHE A 98 -0.63 -10.26 -6.25
CA PHE A 98 0.76 -10.67 -6.07
C PHE A 98 1.69 -9.84 -6.93
N ILE A 99 2.80 -9.40 -6.34
CA ILE A 99 3.89 -8.70 -7.03
C ILE A 99 5.19 -9.49 -6.85
N ASN A 100 6.16 -9.31 -7.74
CA ASN A 100 7.50 -9.86 -7.56
C ASN A 100 8.22 -9.05 -6.49
#